data_AF-A0A7S4J881-F1
#
_entry.id   AF-A0A7S4J881-F1
#
_cell.length_a   1.000
_cell.length_b   1.000
_cell.length_c   1.000
_cell.angle_alpha   90.00
_cell.angle_beta   90.00
_cell.angle_gamma   90.00
#
_symmetry.space_group_name_H-M   'P 1'
#
loop_
_entity.id
_entity.type
_entity.pdbx_description
1 polymer ?
#
loop_
_entity_poly.entity_id
_entity_poly.type
_entity_poly.pdbx_seq_one_letter_code
_entity_poly.pdbx_strand_id
1 'polypeptide(L)'
;ILASVIAGAIASIVLCPAEDVRIRLVADPSFAAGAVEGLRRLARENGPLASFAGFGAMLSKQVPYTMGKQVSFDLFCKAAHAILGALAFSATRKESLEGLVPLLAALPAAVLACLLSHPGDMVLTQYYRGATAGQTTSVADTLRALYMKGGVGALFLGLQARLLHVIGILWVQLVIYDKLKQMLGLPATGH
;
A
#
# COMPACT_ATOMS: atom_id res chain seq x y z
N ILE A 1 10.92 12.99 -1.61
CA ILE A 1 11.42 11.87 -2.45
C ILE A 1 12.50 11.04 -1.73
N LEU A 2 13.64 11.60 -1.30
CA LEU A 2 14.64 10.77 -0.58
C LEU A 2 14.08 10.18 0.72
N ALA A 3 13.37 10.99 1.51
CA ALA A 3 12.68 10.53 2.72
C ALA A 3 11.63 9.43 2.43
N SER A 4 10.92 9.51 1.29
CA SER A 4 9.90 8.53 0.90
C SER A 4 10.52 7.18 0.54
N VAL A 5 11.69 7.20 -0.09
CA VAL A 5 12.45 5.99 -0.44
C VAL A 5 13.00 5.32 0.82
N ILE A 6 13.62 6.08 1.72
CA ILE A 6 14.17 5.54 2.98
C ILE A 6 13.05 4.94 3.84
N ALA A 7 11.92 5.66 3.97
CA ALA A 7 10.75 5.16 4.69
C ALA A 7 10.22 3.85 4.07
N GLY A 8 10.15 3.77 2.73
CA GLY A 8 9.76 2.54 2.02
C GLY A 8 10.74 1.38 2.23
N ALA A 9 12.04 1.66 2.28
CA ALA A 9 13.07 0.65 2.51
C ALA A 9 13.01 0.09 3.94
N ILE A 10 12.88 0.96 4.95
CA ILE A 10 12.73 0.53 6.35
C ILE A 10 11.43 -0.26 6.54
N ALA A 11 10.32 0.22 5.96
CA ALA A 11 9.05 -0.50 5.99
C ALA A 11 9.17 -1.88 5.35
N SER A 12 9.93 -2.02 4.26
CA SER A 12 10.16 -3.30 3.59
C SER A 12 10.87 -4.32 4.48
N ILE A 13 11.81 -3.89 5.34
CA ILE A 13 12.52 -4.78 6.27
C ILE A 13 11.54 -5.41 7.27
N VAL A 14 10.61 -4.62 7.79
CA VAL A 14 9.62 -5.09 8.77
C VAL A 14 8.49 -5.88 8.10
N LEU A 15 8.07 -5.45 6.90
CA LEU A 15 6.94 -6.05 6.19
C LEU A 15 7.28 -7.35 5.48
N CYS A 16 8.55 -7.57 5.08
CA CYS A 16 8.95 -8.80 4.38
C CYS A 16 8.61 -10.08 5.17
N PRO A 17 9.04 -10.24 6.44
CA PRO A 17 8.70 -11.43 7.22
C PRO A 17 7.21 -11.50 7.57
N ALA A 18 6.53 -10.36 7.76
CA ALA A 18 5.10 -10.34 8.06
C ALA A 18 4.24 -10.80 6.88
N GLU A 19 4.60 -10.40 5.65
CA GLU A 19 3.90 -10.84 4.43
C GLU A 19 4.18 -12.30 4.10
N ASP A 20 5.40 -12.80 4.32
CA ASP A 20 5.74 -14.21 4.14
C ASP A 20 4.83 -15.12 4.99
N VAL A 21 4.70 -14.81 6.28
CA VAL A 21 3.81 -15.53 7.21
C VAL A 21 2.34 -15.38 6.82
N ARG A 22 1.91 -14.17 6.43
CA ARG A 22 0.53 -13.93 5.99
C ARG A 22 0.19 -14.77 4.77
N ILE A 23 1.06 -14.80 3.76
CA ILE A 23 0.82 -15.57 2.53
C ILE A 23 0.82 -17.05 2.84
N ARG A 24 1.71 -17.53 3.72
CA ARG A 24 1.72 -18.93 4.16
C ARG A 24 0.44 -19.34 4.89
N LEU A 25 -0.05 -18.51 5.82
CA LEU A 25 -1.31 -18.73 6.53
C LEU A 25 -2.54 -18.71 5.61
N VAL A 26 -2.52 -17.87 4.58
CA VAL A 26 -3.61 -17.81 3.58
C VAL A 26 -3.56 -19.02 2.64
N ALA A 27 -2.37 -19.52 2.31
CA ALA A 27 -2.21 -20.70 1.46
C ALA A 27 -2.50 -22.02 2.19
N ASP A 28 -2.10 -22.11 3.46
CA ASP A 28 -2.33 -23.27 4.32
C ASP A 28 -2.84 -22.81 5.70
N PRO A 29 -4.16 -22.83 5.92
CA PRO A 29 -4.76 -22.47 7.20
C PRO A 29 -4.36 -23.39 8.37
N SER A 30 -3.84 -24.60 8.09
CA SER A 30 -3.40 -25.55 9.12
C SER A 30 -1.95 -25.29 9.59
N PHE A 31 -1.24 -24.37 8.93
CA PHE A 31 0.16 -24.08 9.20
C PHE A 31 0.40 -23.52 10.61
N ALA A 32 -0.43 -22.56 11.05
CA ALA A 32 -0.37 -22.02 12.42
C ALA A 32 -1.68 -21.32 12.81
N ALA A 33 -1.96 -21.27 14.12
CA ALA A 33 -3.14 -20.61 14.66
C ALA A 33 -3.10 -19.07 14.61
N GLY A 34 -1.93 -18.48 14.30
CA GLY A 34 -1.79 -17.03 14.24
C GLY A 34 -0.43 -16.57 13.70
N ALA A 35 -0.30 -15.26 13.45
CA ALA A 35 0.87 -14.68 12.79
C ALA A 35 2.16 -14.83 13.60
N VAL A 36 2.13 -14.70 14.92
CA VAL A 36 3.34 -14.84 15.76
C VAL A 36 3.82 -16.29 15.78
N GLU A 37 2.89 -17.24 15.86
CA GLU A 37 3.23 -18.67 15.83
C GLU A 37 3.72 -19.09 14.45
N GLY A 38 3.06 -18.61 13.38
CA GLY A 38 3.49 -18.81 12.00
C GLY A 38 4.90 -18.26 11.77
N LEU A 39 5.22 -17.06 12.28
CA LEU A 39 6.55 -16.48 12.16
C LEU A 39 7.62 -17.30 12.87
N ARG A 40 7.33 -17.76 14.10
CA ARG A 40 8.26 -18.61 14.87
C ARG A 40 8.51 -19.94 14.18
N ARG A 41 7.46 -20.56 13.66
CA ARG A 41 7.54 -21.83 12.93
C ARG A 41 8.33 -21.68 11.63
N LEU A 42 8.04 -20.63 10.86
CA LEU A 42 8.73 -20.33 9.61
C LEU A 42 10.23 -20.04 9.82
N ALA A 43 10.56 -19.29 10.87
CA ALA A 43 11.95 -19.03 11.26
C ALA A 43 12.70 -20.30 11.70
N ARG A 44 12.01 -21.30 12.27
CA ARG A 44 12.60 -22.60 12.63
C ARG A 44 12.75 -23.54 11.44
N GLU A 45 11.77 -23.57 10.54
CA GLU A 45 11.76 -24.50 9.39
C GLU A 45 12.71 -24.05 8.28
N ASN A 46 12.67 -22.76 7.90
CA ASN A 46 13.42 -22.25 6.74
C ASN A 46 14.59 -21.32 7.13
N GLY A 47 14.70 -20.97 8.42
CA GLY A 47 15.67 -19.99 8.92
C GLY A 47 15.18 -18.53 8.78
N PRO A 48 15.63 -17.61 9.64
CA PRO A 48 15.18 -16.22 9.64
C PRO A 48 15.54 -15.45 8.36
N LEU A 49 16.59 -15.87 7.66
CA LEU A 49 17.03 -15.24 6.41
C LEU A 49 16.18 -15.67 5.20
N ALA A 50 15.47 -16.81 5.26
CA ALA A 50 14.62 -17.24 4.17
C ALA A 50 13.43 -16.30 3.95
N SER A 51 12.90 -15.68 5.01
CA SER A 51 11.85 -14.68 4.91
C SER A 51 12.29 -13.37 4.24
N PHE A 52 13.60 -13.16 4.04
CA PHE A 52 14.15 -12.05 3.26
C PHE A 52 14.40 -12.41 1.79
N ALA A 53 14.16 -13.66 1.36
CA ALA A 53 14.33 -14.04 -0.04
C ALA A 53 13.42 -13.22 -0.99
N GLY A 54 12.24 -12.80 -0.50
CA GLY A 54 11.32 -11.92 -1.21
C GLY A 54 11.64 -10.42 -1.12
N PHE A 55 12.74 -10.01 -0.47
CA PHE A 55 13.02 -8.61 -0.15
C PHE A 55 13.13 -7.70 -1.39
N GLY A 56 13.72 -8.20 -2.48
CA GLY A 56 13.80 -7.45 -3.74
C GLY A 56 12.43 -7.16 -4.36
N ALA A 57 11.51 -8.14 -4.30
CA ALA A 57 10.13 -7.94 -4.72
C ALA A 57 9.39 -6.98 -3.77
N MET A 58 9.68 -7.06 -2.46
CA MET A 58 9.10 -6.16 -1.46
C MET A 58 9.50 -4.71 -1.71
N LEU A 59 10.78 -4.44 -1.97
CA LEU A 59 11.25 -3.09 -2.33
C LEU A 59 10.56 -2.56 -3.59
N SER A 60 10.41 -3.43 -4.60
CA SER A 60 9.74 -3.09 -5.87
C SER A 60 8.25 -2.75 -5.69
N LYS A 61 7.62 -3.23 -4.62
CA LYS A 61 6.25 -2.86 -4.23
C LYS A 61 6.23 -1.59 -3.37
N GLN A 62 7.03 -1.54 -2.32
CA GLN A 62 6.91 -0.53 -1.27
C GLN A 62 7.49 0.82 -1.69
N VAL A 63 8.63 0.84 -2.38
CA VAL A 63 9.26 2.10 -2.79
C VAL A 63 8.37 2.90 -3.76
N PRO A 64 7.79 2.29 -4.82
CA PRO A 64 6.84 3.00 -5.67
C PRO A 64 5.55 3.39 -4.94
N TYR A 65 5.10 2.58 -3.98
CA TYR A 65 3.92 2.90 -3.17
C TYR A 65 4.14 4.15 -2.31
N THR A 66 5.23 4.19 -1.53
CA THR A 66 5.51 5.32 -0.63
C THR A 66 5.86 6.58 -1.42
N MET A 67 6.63 6.46 -2.49
CA MET A 67 6.93 7.57 -3.39
C MET A 67 5.66 8.11 -4.04
N GLY A 68 4.87 7.25 -4.68
CA GLY A 68 3.63 7.64 -5.35
C GLY A 68 2.68 8.32 -4.39
N LYS A 69 2.45 7.71 -3.22
CA LYS A 69 1.56 8.28 -2.21
C LYS A 69 2.01 9.66 -1.75
N GLN A 70 3.28 9.83 -1.37
CA GLN A 70 3.76 11.11 -0.81
C GLN A 70 3.89 12.20 -1.89
N VAL A 71 4.46 11.87 -3.05
CA VAL A 71 4.63 12.85 -4.14
C VAL A 71 3.28 13.27 -4.70
N SER A 72 2.36 12.34 -4.94
CA SER A 72 1.03 12.67 -5.44
C SER A 72 0.22 13.45 -4.42
N PHE A 73 0.30 13.09 -3.14
CA PHE A 73 -0.37 13.84 -2.08
C PHE A 73 0.13 15.30 -2.01
N ASP A 74 1.44 15.51 -2.03
CA ASP A 74 2.03 16.86 -2.03
C ASP A 74 1.61 17.65 -3.28
N LEU A 75 1.61 17.02 -4.45
CA LEU A 75 1.21 17.67 -5.70
C LEU A 75 -0.27 18.06 -5.70
N PHE A 76 -1.15 17.15 -5.27
CA PHE A 76 -2.59 17.42 -5.19
C PHE A 76 -2.92 18.48 -4.15
N CYS A 77 -2.26 18.46 -2.98
CA CYS A 77 -2.43 19.54 -1.99
C CYS A 77 -1.98 20.89 -2.54
N LYS A 78 -0.80 20.96 -3.17
CA LYS A 78 -0.29 22.20 -3.78
C LYS A 78 -1.23 22.72 -4.88
N ALA A 79 -1.72 21.84 -5.74
CA ALA A 79 -2.67 22.20 -6.79
C ALA A 79 -3.99 22.71 -6.20
N ALA A 80 -4.55 22.02 -5.20
CA ALA A 80 -5.78 22.42 -4.54
C ALA A 80 -5.64 23.76 -3.79
N HIS A 81 -4.54 23.98 -3.06
CA HIS A 81 -4.26 25.27 -2.41
C HIS A 81 -4.05 26.39 -3.43
N ALA A 82 -3.40 26.14 -4.57
CA ALA A 82 -3.23 27.13 -5.63
C ALA A 82 -4.57 27.53 -6.26
N ILE A 83 -5.45 26.56 -6.53
CA ILE A 83 -6.82 26.82 -7.03
C ILE A 83 -7.62 27.62 -6.00
N LEU A 84 -7.55 27.25 -4.73
CA LEU A 84 -8.25 27.96 -3.65
C LEU A 84 -7.72 29.39 -3.47
N GLY A 85 -6.43 29.62 -3.69
CA GLY A 85 -5.81 30.94 -3.66
C GLY A 85 -6.18 31.81 -4.86
N ALA A 86 -6.40 31.22 -6.03
CA ALA A 86 -6.83 31.92 -7.24
C ALA A 86 -8.33 32.28 -7.21
N LEU A 87 -9.13 31.53 -6.45
CA LEU A 87 -10.56 31.79 -6.27
C LEU A 87 -10.75 32.80 -5.13
N ALA A 88 -11.45 33.90 -5.41
CA ALA A 88 -11.76 34.94 -4.43
C ALA A 88 -12.87 34.51 -3.46
N PHE A 89 -12.61 33.51 -2.62
CA PHE A 89 -13.51 33.12 -1.55
C PHE A 89 -13.41 34.07 -0.35
N SER A 90 -14.53 34.27 0.35
CA SER A 90 -14.56 34.94 1.66
C SER A 90 -13.66 34.21 2.67
N ALA A 91 -12.98 34.94 3.55
CA ALA A 91 -11.99 34.43 4.50
C ALA A 91 -12.50 33.22 5.32
N THR A 92 -13.76 33.26 5.76
CA THR A 92 -14.41 32.18 6.52
C THR A 92 -14.61 30.90 5.70
N ARG A 93 -14.93 31.01 4.41
CA ARG A 93 -15.02 29.83 3.52
C ARG A 93 -13.66 29.27 3.18
N LYS A 94 -12.63 30.12 3.11
CA LYS A 94 -11.26 29.69 2.81
C LYS A 94 -10.70 28.79 3.91
N GLU A 95 -10.88 29.17 5.18
CA GLU A 95 -10.43 28.38 6.33
C GLU A 95 -11.08 26.98 6.39
N SER A 96 -12.40 26.92 6.18
CA SER A 96 -13.14 25.65 6.15
C SER A 96 -12.70 24.75 4.98
N LEU A 97 -12.44 25.33 3.80
CA LEU A 97 -11.97 24.60 2.62
C LEU A 97 -10.51 24.13 2.76
N GLU A 98 -9.63 24.91 3.38
CA GLU A 98 -8.23 24.52 3.63
C GLU A 98 -8.13 23.26 4.51
N GLY A 99 -9.05 23.10 5.48
CA GLY A 99 -9.14 21.88 6.29
C GLY A 99 -9.58 20.63 5.50
N LEU A 100 -10.29 20.80 4.39
CA LEU A 100 -10.77 19.71 3.52
C LEU A 100 -9.77 19.33 2.42
N VAL A 101 -8.84 20.22 2.06
CA VAL A 101 -7.86 19.99 0.99
C VAL A 101 -7.08 18.67 1.17
N PRO A 102 -6.53 18.33 2.35
CA PRO A 102 -5.80 17.08 2.53
C PRO A 102 -6.67 15.83 2.28
N LEU A 103 -7.96 15.89 2.64
CA LEU A 103 -8.88 14.78 2.47
C LEU A 103 -9.24 14.56 1.00
N LEU A 104 -9.49 15.65 0.28
CA LEU A 104 -9.77 15.60 -1.16
C LEU A 104 -8.54 15.17 -1.97
N ALA A 105 -7.33 15.56 -1.54
CA ALA A 105 -6.07 15.16 -2.16
C ALA A 105 -5.72 13.67 -1.89
N ALA A 106 -6.18 13.10 -0.78
CA ALA A 106 -5.84 11.75 -0.36
C ALA A 106 -6.35 10.66 -1.31
N LEU A 107 -7.59 10.77 -1.82
CA LEU A 107 -8.20 9.81 -2.74
C LEU A 107 -7.43 9.66 -4.07
N PRO A 108 -7.23 10.73 -4.87
CA PRO A 108 -6.49 10.62 -6.12
C PRO A 108 -5.01 10.24 -5.89
N ALA A 109 -4.40 10.69 -4.79
CA ALA A 109 -3.05 10.25 -4.40
C ALA A 109 -3.00 8.73 -4.13
N ALA A 110 -4.00 8.18 -3.43
CA ALA A 110 -4.08 6.76 -3.12
C ALA A 110 -4.31 5.90 -4.37
N VAL A 111 -5.14 6.36 -5.31
CA VAL A 111 -5.35 5.68 -6.60
C VAL A 111 -4.04 5.61 -7.38
N LEU A 112 -3.33 6.74 -7.50
CA LEU A 112 -2.05 6.80 -8.22
C LEU A 112 -0.97 5.94 -7.54
N ALA A 113 -0.89 5.97 -6.21
CA ALA A 113 0.01 5.10 -5.45
C ALA A 113 -0.30 3.60 -5.66
N CYS A 114 -1.58 3.25 -5.79
CA CYS A 114 -1.99 1.88 -6.11
C CYS A 114 -1.54 1.48 -7.50
N LEU A 115 -1.76 2.31 -8.51
CA LEU A 115 -1.32 2.04 -9.89
C LEU A 115 0.19 1.80 -9.97
N LEU A 116 0.99 2.64 -9.31
CA LEU A 116 2.45 2.58 -9.35
C LEU A 116 3.03 1.34 -8.66
N SER A 117 2.38 0.84 -7.61
CA SER A 117 2.89 -0.28 -6.80
C SER A 117 2.26 -1.63 -7.11
N HIS A 118 1.20 -1.65 -7.92
CA HIS A 118 0.52 -2.87 -8.33
C HIS A 118 1.39 -3.88 -9.09
N PRO A 119 2.29 -3.49 -10.03
CA PRO A 119 3.17 -4.47 -10.67
C PRO A 119 4.09 -5.19 -9.67
N GLY A 120 4.65 -4.46 -8.69
CA GLY A 120 5.47 -5.07 -7.64
C GLY A 120 4.68 -6.01 -6.72
N ASP A 121 3.43 -5.66 -6.43
CA ASP A 121 2.50 -6.48 -5.63
C ASP A 121 2.15 -7.80 -6.31
N MET A 122 1.97 -7.79 -7.63
CA MET A 122 1.76 -9.02 -8.41
C MET A 122 3.00 -9.91 -8.41
N VAL A 123 4.19 -9.35 -8.63
CA VAL A 123 5.45 -10.11 -8.59
C VAL A 123 5.68 -10.73 -7.22
N LEU A 124 5.48 -9.96 -6.14
CA LEU A 124 5.61 -10.45 -4.77
C LEU A 124 4.64 -11.60 -4.45
N THR A 125 3.38 -11.45 -4.85
CA THR A 125 2.34 -12.45 -4.61
C THR A 125 2.64 -13.76 -5.34
N GLN A 126 3.08 -13.69 -6.60
CA GLN A 126 3.43 -14.87 -7.39
C GLN A 126 4.70 -15.54 -6.89
N TYR A 127 5.70 -14.75 -6.45
CA TYR A 127 6.94 -15.26 -5.88
C TYR A 127 6.67 -16.11 -4.64
N TYR A 128 5.91 -15.60 -3.67
CA TYR A 128 5.60 -16.36 -2.45
C TYR A 128 4.65 -17.53 -2.68
N ARG A 129 3.73 -17.43 -3.65
CA ARG A 129 2.90 -18.57 -4.07
C ARG A 129 3.74 -19.68 -4.69
N GLY A 130 4.69 -19.35 -5.57
CA GLY A 130 5.64 -20.29 -6.16
C GLY A 130 6.53 -20.95 -5.11
N ALA A 131 7.07 -20.16 -4.18
CA ALA A 131 7.86 -20.67 -3.05
C ALA A 131 7.07 -21.64 -2.17
N THR A 132 5.79 -21.36 -1.91
CA THR A 132 4.90 -22.25 -1.14
C THR A 132 4.62 -23.56 -1.88
N ALA A 133 4.59 -23.53 -3.22
CA ALA A 133 4.42 -24.70 -4.07
C ALA A 133 5.73 -25.46 -4.35
N GLY A 134 6.84 -25.11 -3.69
CA GLY A 134 8.15 -25.76 -3.87
C GLY A 134 8.88 -25.36 -5.16
N GLN A 135 8.43 -24.33 -5.87
CA GLN A 135 9.13 -23.78 -7.04
C GLN A 135 10.08 -22.68 -6.59
N THR A 136 11.38 -22.97 -6.52
CA THR A 136 12.42 -21.99 -6.19
C THR A 136 12.85 -21.24 -7.45
N THR A 137 12.10 -20.19 -7.82
CA THR A 137 12.49 -19.29 -8.93
C THR A 137 12.92 -17.94 -8.36
N SER A 138 13.89 -17.28 -9.00
CA SER A 138 14.26 -15.92 -8.59
C SER A 138 13.11 -14.94 -8.83
N VAL A 139 13.16 -13.77 -8.19
CA VAL A 139 12.20 -12.69 -8.46
C VAL A 139 12.19 -12.31 -9.96
N ALA A 140 13.36 -12.33 -10.61
CA ALA A 140 13.49 -12.07 -12.04
C ALA A 140 12.84 -13.16 -12.90
N ASP A 141 12.99 -14.43 -12.52
CA ASP A 141 12.36 -15.56 -13.21
C ASP A 141 10.84 -15.54 -13.04
N THR A 142 10.35 -15.14 -11.87
CA THR A 142 8.91 -14.95 -11.60
C THR A 142 8.35 -13.83 -12.49
N LEU A 143 9.06 -12.70 -12.58
CA LEU A 143 8.67 -11.60 -13.46
C LEU A 143 8.66 -12.04 -14.94
N ARG A 144 9.69 -12.76 -15.37
CA ARG A 144 9.78 -13.29 -16.74
C ARG A 144 8.66 -14.28 -17.03
N ALA A 145 8.36 -15.20 -16.11
CA ALA A 145 7.27 -16.17 -16.25
C ALA A 145 5.90 -15.48 -16.32
N LEU A 146 5.69 -14.42 -15.51
CA LEU A 146 4.46 -13.64 -15.52
C LEU A 146 4.29 -12.88 -16.84
N TYR A 147 5.38 -12.28 -17.34
CA TYR A 147 5.41 -11.60 -18.63
C TYR A 147 5.14 -12.57 -19.79
N MET A 148 5.72 -13.77 -19.77
CA MET A 148 5.49 -14.79 -20.81
C MET A 148 4.07 -15.37 -20.78
N LYS A 149 3.40 -15.41 -19.62
CA LYS A 149 2.03 -15.95 -19.49
C LYS A 149 0.94 -14.99 -19.93
N GLY A 150 1.12 -13.67 -19.77
CA GLY A 150 0.06 -12.71 -20.05
C GLY A 150 0.52 -11.28 -20.32
N GLY A 151 1.80 -11.09 -20.65
CA GLY A 151 2.39 -9.81 -20.98
C GLY A 151 2.28 -8.79 -19.85
N VAL A 152 2.15 -7.51 -20.24
CA VAL A 152 2.00 -6.39 -19.29
C VAL A 152 0.65 -6.43 -18.58
N GLY A 153 -0.40 -6.97 -19.21
CA GLY A 153 -1.73 -7.09 -18.63
C GLY A 153 -1.78 -8.01 -17.40
N ALA A 154 -0.92 -9.03 -17.35
CA ALA A 154 -0.79 -9.91 -16.19
C ALA A 154 -0.33 -9.19 -14.91
N LEU A 155 0.40 -8.07 -15.05
CA LEU A 155 0.84 -7.24 -13.92
C LEU A 155 -0.29 -6.38 -13.34
N PHE A 156 -1.41 -6.26 -14.04
CA PHE A 156 -2.58 -5.47 -13.62
C PHE A 156 -3.81 -6.30 -13.22
N LEU A 157 -3.62 -7.61 -13.06
CA LEU A 157 -4.67 -8.50 -12.59
C LEU A 157 -5.02 -8.20 -11.12
N GLY A 158 -6.30 -7.99 -10.83
CA GLY A 158 -6.76 -7.66 -9.48
C GLY A 158 -6.66 -6.18 -9.12
N LEU A 159 -6.26 -5.30 -10.04
CA LEU A 159 -6.23 -3.85 -9.81
C LEU A 159 -7.60 -3.30 -9.38
N GLN A 160 -8.69 -3.74 -10.01
CA GLN A 160 -10.06 -3.30 -9.67
C GLN A 160 -10.42 -3.64 -8.22
N ALA A 161 -10.19 -4.88 -7.80
CA ALA A 161 -10.41 -5.30 -6.41
C ALA A 161 -9.56 -4.48 -5.43
N ARG A 162 -8.32 -4.18 -5.80
CA ARG A 162 -7.42 -3.36 -4.99
C ARG A 162 -7.90 -1.91 -4.89
N LEU A 163 -8.39 -1.31 -5.97
CA LEU A 163 -8.95 0.04 -5.97
C LEU A 163 -10.20 0.11 -5.10
N LEU A 164 -11.12 -0.85 -5.23
CA LEU A 164 -12.31 -0.93 -4.38
C LEU A 164 -11.95 -1.06 -2.90
N HIS A 165 -10.97 -1.90 -2.58
CA HIS A 165 -10.48 -2.07 -1.22
C HIS A 165 -9.93 -0.76 -0.64
N VAL A 166 -9.13 -0.02 -1.43
CA VAL A 166 -8.53 1.25 -1.00
C VAL A 166 -9.57 2.34 -0.81
N ILE A 167 -10.54 2.44 -1.73
CA ILE A 167 -11.65 3.38 -1.60
C ILE A 167 -12.48 3.06 -0.36
N GLY A 168 -12.77 1.77 -0.12
CA GLY A 168 -13.50 1.31 1.07
C GLY A 168 -12.78 1.66 2.37
N ILE A 169 -11.46 1.41 2.45
CA ILE A 169 -10.64 1.78 3.61
C ILE A 169 -10.68 3.29 3.85
N LEU A 170 -10.51 4.11 2.81
CA LEU A 170 -10.52 5.57 2.94
C LEU A 170 -11.88 6.08 3.41
N TRP A 171 -12.97 5.51 2.92
CA TRP A 171 -14.32 5.84 3.37
C TRP A 171 -14.51 5.54 4.86
N VAL A 172 -14.11 4.35 5.30
CA VAL A 172 -14.19 3.97 6.72
C VAL A 172 -13.30 4.86 7.58
N GLN A 173 -12.07 5.16 7.14
CA GLN A 173 -11.16 6.06 7.85
C GLN A 173 -11.75 7.46 8.01
N LEU A 174 -12.37 8.01 6.97
CA LEU A 174 -13.01 9.33 7.02
C LEU A 174 -14.18 9.34 8.02
N VAL A 175 -15.06 8.33 7.94
CA VAL A 175 -16.22 8.22 8.85
C VAL A 175 -15.77 8.10 10.30
N ILE A 176 -14.79 7.24 10.59
CA ILE A 176 -14.26 7.06 11.95
C ILE A 176 -13.61 8.36 12.44
N TYR A 177 -12.83 9.02 11.58
CA TYR A 177 -12.17 10.28 11.92
C TYR A 177 -13.17 11.38 12.27
N ASP A 178 -14.24 11.53 11.49
CA ASP A 178 -15.30 12.50 11.75
C ASP A 178 -16.05 12.20 13.05
N LYS A 179 -16.33 10.93 13.34
CA LYS A 179 -16.96 10.53 14.60
C LYS A 179 -16.06 10.82 15.80
N LEU A 180 -14.77 10.54 15.70
CA LEU A 180 -13.82 10.84 16.77
C LEU A 180 -13.68 12.35 17.00
N LYS A 181 -13.63 13.15 15.93
CA LYS A 181 -13.64 14.62 16.04
C LYS A 181 -14.88 15.14 16.78
N GLN A 182 -16.06 14.65 16.41
CA GLN A 182 -17.32 15.03 17.04
C GLN A 182 -17.32 14.65 18.54
N MET A 183 -16.80 13.46 18.89
CA MET A 183 -16.69 13.02 20.28
C MET A 183 -15.73 13.88 21.11
N LEU A 184 -14.68 14.43 20.48
CA LEU A 184 -13.69 15.31 21.11
C LEU A 184 -14.14 16.78 21.14
N GLY A 185 -15.36 17.10 20.71
CA GLY A 185 -15.89 18.46 20.70
C GLY A 185 -15.34 19.34 19.57
N LEU A 186 -14.68 18.75 18.57
CA LEU A 186 -14.23 19.45 17.38
C LEU A 186 -15.34 19.45 16.30
N PRO A 187 -15.46 20.52 15.50
CA PRO A 187 -16.43 20.57 14.41
C PRO A 187 -16.23 19.42 13.42
N ALA A 188 -17.35 18.91 12.90
CA ALA A 188 -17.35 17.87 11.89
C ALA A 188 -16.64 18.37 10.63
N THR A 189 -15.93 17.49 9.93
CA THR A 189 -15.25 17.88 8.70
C THR A 189 -16.30 18.35 7.68
N GLY A 190 -16.30 19.65 7.34
CA GLY A 190 -17.25 20.28 6.42
C GLY A 190 -18.36 21.15 7.04
N HIS A 191 -18.34 21.40 8.36
CA HIS A 191 -19.24 22.36 9.03
C HIS A 191 -18.51 23.28 9.99
#